data_AF-A0A150P1U8-F1
#
_entry.id   AF-A0A150P1U8-F1
#
_cell.length_a   1.000
_cell.length_b   1.000
_cell.length_c   1.000
_cell.angle_alpha   90.00
_cell.angle_beta   90.00
_cell.angle_gamma   90.00
#
_symmetry.space_group_name_H-M   'P 1'
#
loop_
_entity.id
_entity.type
_entity.pdbx_description
1 polymer ?
#
loop_
_entity_poly.entity_id
_entity_poly.type
_entity_poly.pdbx_seq_one_letter_code
_entity_poly.pdbx_strand_id
1 'polypeptide(L)' 'MQAHRALLETDEQGRLKELPVLPPRTRVEAIFLVLEEPPSSPTVVRRPPAELAGLQILGDVIAPAIDEPDWSVNDA' A
#
# COMPACT_ATOMS: atom_id res chain seq x y z
N MET A 1 -8.14 -4.14 -19.86
CA MET A 1 -7.65 -5.37 -19.19
C MET A 1 -8.70 -5.76 -18.16
N GLN A 2 -9.16 -7.01 -18.14
CA GLN A 2 -10.18 -7.48 -17.19
C GLN A 2 -9.53 -8.41 -16.17
N ALA A 3 -9.38 -7.94 -14.93
CA ALA A 3 -8.78 -8.72 -13.85
C ALA A 3 -9.88 -9.51 -13.11
N HIS A 4 -9.60 -10.78 -12.83
CA HIS A 4 -10.48 -11.63 -12.03
C HIS A 4 -9.87 -11.80 -10.65
N ARG A 5 -10.66 -11.58 -9.59
CA ARG A 5 -10.23 -11.81 -8.21
C ARG A 5 -10.41 -13.29 -7.86
N ALA A 6 -9.32 -13.95 -7.51
CA ALA A 6 -9.32 -15.28 -6.91
C ALA A 6 -8.71 -15.19 -5.51
N LEU A 7 -9.30 -15.91 -4.55
CA LEU A 7 -8.70 -16.08 -3.22
C LEU A 7 -7.76 -17.28 -3.29
N LEU A 8 -6.52 -17.10 -2.84
CA LEU A 8 -5.50 -18.14 -2.85
C LEU A 8 -4.97 -18.34 -1.44
N GLU A 9 -4.73 -19.59 -1.07
CA GLU A 9 -4.15 -19.96 0.22
C GLU A 9 -2.69 -20.37 0.06
N THR A 10 -1.87 -20.06 1.06
CA THR A 10 -0.49 -20.53 1.14
C THR A 10 -0.33 -21.62 2.20
N ASP A 11 0.65 -22.49 2.02
CA ASP A 11 1.09 -23.47 3.01
C ASP A 11 2.06 -22.84 4.03
N GLU A 12 2.51 -23.64 5.00
CA GLU A 12 3.46 -23.25 6.05
C GLU A 12 4.81 -22.76 5.51
N GLN A 13 5.14 -23.02 4.25
CA GLN A 13 6.36 -22.56 3.58
C GLN A 13 6.10 -21.35 2.67
N GLY A 14 4.89 -20.80 2.68
CA GLY A 14 4.48 -19.66 1.86
C GLY A 14 4.23 -20.00 0.39
N ARG A 15 4.09 -21.28 0.04
CA ARG A 15 3.78 -21.70 -1.32
C ARG A 15 2.28 -21.76 -1.50
N LEU A 16 1.79 -21.38 -2.68
CA LEU A 16 0.38 -21.53 -3.02
C LEU A 16 -0.04 -22.99 -2.93
N LYS A 17 -1.07 -23.30 -2.15
CA LYS A 17 -1.61 -24.67 -2.01
C LYS A 17 -2.12 -25.21 -3.34
N GLU A 18 -2.76 -24.33 -4.13
CA GLU A 18 -3.33 -24.66 -5.43
C GLU A 18 -3.06 -23.54 -6.43
N LEU A 19 -2.72 -23.91 -7.67
CA LEU A 19 -2.53 -22.96 -8.76
C LEU A 19 -3.80 -22.91 -9.62
N PRO A 20 -4.33 -21.71 -9.94
CA PRO A 20 -5.48 -21.60 -10.81
C PRO A 20 -5.14 -22.06 -12.23
N VAL A 21 -6.13 -22.64 -12.91
CA VAL A 21 -6.00 -23.03 -14.32
C VAL A 21 -5.97 -21.77 -15.17
N LEU A 22 -4.90 -21.60 -15.96
CA LEU A 22 -4.70 -20.47 -16.86
C LEU A 22 -4.99 -20.86 -18.32
N PRO A 23 -5.42 -19.92 -19.18
CA PRO A 23 -5.63 -20.20 -20.59
C PRO A 23 -4.34 -20.68 -21.28
N PRO A 24 -4.43 -21.64 -22.22
CA PRO A 24 -3.26 -22.19 -22.89
C PRO A 24 -2.53 -21.12 -23.73
N ARG A 25 -1.20 -21.24 -23.82
CA ARG A 25 -0.32 -20.40 -24.66
C ARG A 25 -0.47 -18.88 -24.42
N THR A 26 -0.76 -18.47 -23.18
CA THR A 26 -0.98 -17.06 -22.83
C THR A 26 0.14 -16.52 -21.94
N ARG A 27 0.51 -15.25 -22.10
CA ARG A 27 1.35 -14.52 -21.13
C ARG A 27 0.46 -13.85 -20.10
N VAL A 28 0.82 -14.00 -18.82
CA VAL A 28 -0.02 -13.55 -17.71
C VAL A 28 0.82 -12.72 -16.76
N GLU A 29 0.25 -11.60 -16.31
CA GLU A 29 0.79 -10.76 -15.25
C GLU A 29 -0.06 -10.97 -13.99
N ALA A 30 0.57 -11.07 -12.82
CA ALA A 30 -0.09 -11.33 -11.56
C ALA A 30 0.34 -10.33 -10.48
N ILE A 31 -0.63 -9.88 -9.70
CA ILE A 31 -0.44 -9.01 -8.53
C ILE A 31 -1.01 -9.77 -7.33
N PHE A 32 -0.22 -9.89 -6.26
CA PHE A 32 -0.63 -10.58 -5.03
C PHE A 32 -0.91 -9.56 -3.93
N LEU A 33 -2.03 -9.73 -3.25
CA LEU A 33 -2.38 -9.00 -2.03
C LEU A 33 -2.41 -9.99 -0.86
N VAL A 34 -1.53 -9.81 0.12
CA VAL A 34 -1.55 -10.58 1.37
C VAL A 34 -2.68 -10.01 2.24
N LEU A 35 -3.70 -10.83 2.50
CA LEU A 35 -4.89 -10.41 3.25
C LEU A 35 -4.69 -10.49 4.76
N GLU A 36 -3.93 -11.48 5.21
CA GLU A 36 -3.61 -11.73 6.61
C GLU A 36 -2.12 -12.01 6.69
N GLU A 37 -1.36 -11.04 7.18
CA GLU A 37 0.05 -11.25 7.45
C GLU A 37 0.16 -11.98 8.80
N PRO A 38 0.86 -13.14 8.88
CA PRO A 38 1.15 -13.72 10.18
C PRO A 38 1.88 -12.66 11.02
N PRO A 39 1.71 -12.64 12.36
CA PRO A 39 2.33 -11.63 13.20
C PRO A 39 3.84 -11.64 12.95
N SER A 40 4.30 -10.68 12.14
CA SER A 40 5.69 -10.55 11.82
C SER A 40 6.42 -10.18 13.10
N SER A 41 7.63 -10.71 13.27
CA SER A 41 8.58 -10.24 14.29
C SER A 41 8.47 -8.73 14.41
N PRO A 42 8.41 -8.17 15.63
CA PRO A 42 7.88 -6.84 15.89
C PRO A 42 8.35 -5.88 14.83
N THR A 43 7.43 -5.45 13.96
CA THR A 43 7.70 -4.44 12.94
C THR A 43 8.48 -3.36 13.63
N VAL A 44 9.73 -3.13 13.22
CA VAL A 44 10.55 -2.06 13.79
C VAL A 44 9.75 -0.79 13.51
N VAL A 45 8.99 -0.36 14.51
CA VAL A 45 8.11 0.80 14.37
C VAL A 45 9.06 1.94 14.07
N ARG A 46 8.96 2.48 12.86
CA ARG A 46 9.80 3.61 12.45
C ARG A 46 9.55 4.72 13.46
N ARG A 47 10.59 5.05 14.23
CA ARG A 47 10.54 6.15 15.18
C ARG A 47 11.05 7.39 14.47
N PRO A 48 10.41 8.54 14.70
CA PRO A 48 11.01 9.80 14.26
C PRO A 48 12.38 9.99 14.92
N PRO A 49 13.29 10.76 14.31
CA PRO A 49 14.51 11.24 14.97
C PRO A 49 14.20 11.81 16.35
N ALA A 50 15.15 11.71 17.28
CA ALA A 50 14.95 12.10 18.69
C ALA A 50 14.44 13.54 18.85
N GLU A 51 14.89 14.45 17.98
CA GLU A 51 14.48 15.87 17.96
C GLU A 51 13.00 16.08 17.61
N LEU A 52 12.41 15.15 16.87
CA LEU A 52 11.00 15.18 16.47
C LEU A 52 10.12 14.29 17.34
N ALA A 53 10.71 13.48 18.23
CA ALA A 53 9.98 12.59 19.11
C ALA A 53 9.18 13.40 20.13
N GLY A 54 7.84 13.29 20.09
CA GLY A 54 6.94 13.97 21.02
C GLY A 54 6.36 15.30 20.52
N LEU A 55 6.73 15.75 19.32
CA LEU A 55 6.06 16.87 18.69
C LEU A 55 4.62 16.51 18.30
N GLN A 56 3.71 17.47 18.49
CA GLN A 56 2.30 17.32 18.18
C GLN A 56 1.91 18.32 17.09
N ILE A 57 1.05 17.88 16.19
CA ILE A 57 0.42 18.75 15.21
C ILE A 57 -0.76 19.44 15.91
N LEU A 58 -0.71 20.77 16.01
CA LEU A 58 -1.71 21.58 16.73
C LEU A 58 -2.79 22.18 15.82
N GLY A 59 -2.74 21.90 14.51
CA GLY A 59 -3.66 22.47 13.52
C GLY A 59 -4.08 21.45 12.47
N ASP A 60 -4.98 21.85 11.58
CA ASP A 60 -5.34 21.04 10.43
C ASP A 60 -4.20 21.04 9.40
N VAL A 61 -3.56 19.89 9.23
CA VAL A 61 -2.48 19.68 8.25
C VAL A 61 -2.96 19.05 6.95
N ILE A 62 -4.24 18.70 6.87
CA ILE A 62 -4.87 18.14 5.69
C ILE A 62 -5.48 19.27 4.86
N ALA A 63 -5.96 20.32 5.51
CA ALA A 63 -6.45 21.52 4.84
C ALA A 63 -5.37 22.12 3.92
N PRO A 64 -5.76 22.59 2.72
CA PRO A 64 -4.88 23.38 1.86
C PRO A 64 -4.31 24.59 2.63
N ALA A 65 -3.03 24.88 2.42
CA ALA A 65 -2.41 26.08 3.00
C ALA A 65 -2.96 27.38 2.39
N ILE A 66 -3.51 27.30 1.17
CA ILE A 66 -4.16 28.39 0.43
C ILE A 66 -5.38 27.82 -0.30
N ASP A 67 -6.39 28.67 -0.53
CA ASP A 67 -7.59 28.28 -1.26
C ASP A 67 -7.28 27.98 -2.74
N GLU A 68 -8.07 27.09 -3.36
CA GLU A 68 -7.93 26.69 -4.77
C GLU A 68 -7.78 27.86 -5.77
N PRO A 69 -8.51 28.98 -5.64
CA PRO A 69 -8.38 30.11 -6.55
C PRO A 69 -6.99 30.77 -6.51
N ASP A 70 -6.31 30.70 -5.37
CA ASP A 70 -5.00 31.29 -5.14
C ASP A 70 -3.85 30.42 -5.66
N TRP A 71 -4.17 29.25 -6.24
CA TRP A 71 -3.18 28.37 -6.87
C TRP A 71 -2.63 28.94 -8.18
N SER A 72 -3.32 29.92 -8.77
CA SER A 72 -2.90 30.55 -10.03
C SER A 72 -1.73 31.51 -9.80
N VAL A 73 -0.52 30.96 -9.68
CA VAL A 73 0.71 31.73 -9.85
C VAL A 73 0.77 32.12 -11.32
N ASN A 74 0.46 33.37 -11.62
CA ASN A 74 0.48 33.94 -12.96
C ASN A 74 1.84 33.67 -13.63
N ASP A 75 1.88 32.83 -14.66
CA ASP A 75 3.01 32.77 -15.61
C ASP A 75 2.96 34.06 -16.45
N ALA A 76 3.69 35.09 -16.00
CA ALA A 76 3.94 36.33 -16.73
C ALA A 76 5.38 36.35 -17.25
#